data_AF-A0A9R1V6A3-F1
#
_entry.id   AF-A0A9R1V6A3-F1
#
_cell.length_a   1.000
_cell.length_b   1.000
_cell.length_c   1.000
_cell.angle_alpha   90.00
_cell.angle_beta   90.00
_cell.angle_gamma   90.00
#
_symmetry.space_group_name_H-M   'P 1'
#
loop_
_entity.id
_entity.type
_entity.pdbx_description
1 polymer ?
#
loop_
_entity_poly.entity_id
_entity_poly.type
_entity_poly.pdbx_seq_one_letter_code
_entity_poly.pdbx_strand_id
1 'polypeptide(L)'
;MDKVLKWNWSWSWRIISRREFDQLSFLINTLNNVQFASGYDRWLWKGDDNISFLVIDFRILIGAFIDINAHSFKWVKWILLKVNFFVWRLIRNCIPLTPNLLSHGVYVSLTLCPFCRVDEDHLDHMFFSSPVPRDCGNGWWNGMKLLISILLTVWSYWRC
;
A
#
# COMPACT_ATOMS: atom_id res chain seq x y z
N MET A 1 2.41 -23.27 42.14
CA MET A 1 3.53 -22.30 42.11
C MET A 1 3.35 -21.47 40.86
N ASP A 2 2.74 -20.30 41.00
CA ASP A 2 2.35 -19.45 39.89
C ASP A 2 3.61 -18.84 39.26
N LYS A 3 3.88 -19.19 38.01
CA LYS A 3 5.00 -18.62 37.26
C LYS A 3 4.65 -17.16 36.95
N VAL A 4 5.21 -16.23 37.72
CA VAL A 4 5.15 -14.81 37.40
C VAL A 4 5.96 -14.58 36.11
N LEU A 5 5.26 -14.38 35.00
CA LEU A 5 5.88 -14.03 33.72
C LEU A 5 6.41 -12.59 33.84
N LYS A 6 7.73 -12.45 33.74
CA LYS A 6 8.39 -11.14 33.72
C LYS A 6 8.77 -10.79 32.29
N TRP A 7 8.20 -9.71 31.77
CA TRP A 7 8.56 -9.18 30.46
C TRP A 7 10.01 -8.66 30.49
N ASN A 8 10.90 -9.27 29.72
CA ASN A 8 12.25 -8.77 29.51
C ASN A 8 12.32 -8.09 28.13
N TRP A 9 12.04 -6.78 28.11
CA TRP A 9 12.05 -5.99 26.89
C TRP A 9 13.48 -5.59 26.51
N SER A 10 14.01 -6.15 25.42
CA SER A 10 15.28 -5.72 24.83
C SER A 10 15.03 -4.67 23.74
N TRP A 11 14.58 -3.48 24.15
CA TRP A 11 14.35 -2.38 23.21
C TRP A 11 15.69 -1.79 22.76
N SER A 12 15.96 -1.83 21.45
CA SER A 12 17.28 -1.47 20.88
C SER A 12 17.33 -0.06 20.28
N TRP A 13 16.20 0.66 20.26
CA TRP A 13 16.14 2.01 19.71
C TRP A 13 16.44 3.06 20.79
N ARG A 14 16.85 4.28 20.43
CA ARG A 14 17.08 5.36 21.41
C ARG A 14 15.78 6.13 21.58
N ILE A 15 15.33 6.33 22.83
CA ILE A 15 14.21 7.22 23.14
C ILE A 15 14.72 8.65 23.01
N ILE A 16 14.16 9.43 22.09
CA ILE A 16 14.68 10.75 21.73
C ILE A 16 13.75 11.85 22.27
N SER A 17 12.47 11.55 22.52
CA SER A 17 11.49 12.52 23.01
C SER A 17 10.80 12.11 24.31
N ARG A 18 10.31 13.10 25.07
CA ARG A 18 9.49 12.89 26.28
C ARG A 18 8.20 12.13 25.96
N ARG A 19 7.60 12.39 24.79
CA ARG A 19 6.39 11.69 24.32
C ARG A 19 6.63 10.18 24.17
N GLU A 20 7.75 9.78 23.57
CA GLU A 20 8.11 8.36 23.43
C GLU A 20 8.35 7.70 24.80
N PHE A 21 8.96 8.42 25.75
CA PHE A 21 9.14 7.94 27.12
C PHE A 21 7.80 7.69 27.83
N ASP A 22 6.86 8.63 27.72
CA ASP A 22 5.53 8.50 28.32
C ASP A 22 4.75 7.34 27.68
N GLN A 23 4.84 7.17 26.36
CA GLN A 23 4.25 6.04 25.63
C GLN A 23 4.85 4.69 26.05
N LEU A 24 6.17 4.61 26.20
CA LEU A 24 6.84 3.40 26.65
C LEU A 24 6.44 3.06 28.09
N SER A 25 6.39 4.06 28.97
CA SER A 25 5.98 3.88 30.37
C SER A 25 4.54 3.38 30.46
N PHE A 26 3.63 3.96 29.67
CA PHE A 26 2.26 3.49 29.56
C PHE A 26 2.16 2.05 29.06
N LEU A 27 2.94 1.70 28.03
CA LEU A 27 2.97 0.35 27.47
C LEU A 27 3.47 -0.68 28.48
N ILE A 28 4.59 -0.40 29.17
CA ILE A 28 5.16 -1.29 30.20
C ILE A 28 4.14 -1.52 31.32
N ASN A 29 3.49 -0.46 31.80
CA ASN A 29 2.45 -0.59 32.83
C ASN A 29 1.26 -1.41 32.34
N THR A 30 0.85 -1.23 31.08
CA THR A 30 -0.24 -2.02 30.49
C THR A 30 0.14 -3.50 30.41
N LEU A 31 1.34 -3.82 29.93
CA LEU A 31 1.84 -5.20 29.80
C LEU A 31 2.00 -5.91 31.14
N ASN A 32 2.44 -5.20 32.18
CA ASN A 32 2.57 -5.75 33.54
C ASN A 32 1.21 -6.11 34.16
N ASN A 33 0.12 -5.49 33.70
CA ASN A 33 -1.23 -5.77 34.17
C ASN A 33 -1.94 -6.89 33.37
N VAL A 34 -1.33 -7.41 32.30
CA VAL A 34 -1.90 -8.51 31.52
C VAL A 34 -1.70 -9.84 32.25
N GLN A 35 -2.80 -10.49 32.59
CA GLN A 35 -2.79 -11.85 33.13
C GLN A 35 -2.98 -12.85 32.00
N PHE A 36 -2.07 -13.82 31.90
CA PHE A 36 -2.17 -14.91 30.93
C PHE A 36 -2.91 -16.09 31.54
N ALA A 37 -3.88 -16.63 30.82
CA ALA A 37 -4.48 -17.92 31.16
C ALA A 37 -3.49 -19.05 30.81
N SER A 38 -3.43 -20.10 31.64
CA SER A 38 -2.66 -21.30 31.30
C SER A 38 -3.28 -22.00 30.08
N GLY A 39 -2.51 -22.19 29.02
CA GLY A 39 -2.97 -22.89 27.82
C GLY A 39 -2.11 -22.59 26.59
N TYR A 40 -2.48 -23.16 25.46
CA TYR A 40 -1.90 -22.81 24.16
C TYR A 40 -2.56 -21.54 23.62
N ASP A 41 -1.75 -20.69 22.99
CA ASP A 41 -2.26 -19.53 22.27
C ASP A 41 -3.20 -19.98 21.14
N ARG A 42 -4.34 -19.29 21.01
CA ARG A 42 -5.32 -19.54 19.96
C ARG A 42 -5.55 -18.26 19.17
N TRP A 43 -5.54 -18.39 17.85
CA TRP A 43 -5.98 -17.34 16.96
C TRP A 43 -7.50 -17.31 16.97
N LEU A 44 -8.08 -16.25 17.53
CA LEU A 44 -9.53 -16.04 17.54
C LEU A 44 -9.86 -15.00 16.47
N TRP A 45 -10.82 -15.33 15.61
CA TRP A 45 -11.39 -14.35 14.69
C TRP A 45 -12.32 -13.42 15.47
N LYS A 46 -12.15 -12.10 15.33
CA LYS A 46 -12.97 -11.08 16.01
C LYS A 46 -14.07 -10.51 15.11
N GLY A 47 -14.29 -11.10 13.94
CA GLY A 47 -15.27 -10.60 12.97
C GLY A 47 -16.62 -11.32 13.01
N ASP A 48 -16.78 -12.34 13.86
CA ASP A 48 -18.06 -13.00 14.17
C ASP A 48 -18.00 -13.52 15.62
N ASP A 49 -19.16 -13.81 16.22
CA ASP A 49 -19.28 -14.43 17.54
C ASP A 49 -18.76 -15.89 17.51
N ASN A 50 -18.70 -16.50 16.33
CA ASN A 50 -18.00 -17.76 16.13
C ASN A 50 -16.48 -17.52 16.08
N ILE A 51 -15.79 -18.08 17.06
CA ILE A 51 -14.33 -18.08 17.24
C ILE A 51 -13.54 -18.53 15.98
N SER A 52 -14.21 -19.20 15.03
CA SER A 52 -13.63 -19.69 13.77
C SER A 52 -13.60 -18.64 12.67
N PHE A 53 -12.48 -18.57 11.95
CA PHE A 53 -12.37 -17.77 10.74
C PHE A 53 -13.11 -18.43 9.57
N LEU A 54 -14.10 -17.72 9.01
CA LEU A 54 -14.72 -18.09 7.74
C LEU A 54 -14.42 -17.03 6.68
N VAL A 55 -14.03 -17.51 5.49
CA VAL A 55 -13.71 -16.64 4.34
C VAL A 55 -14.94 -15.83 3.90
N ILE A 56 -16.15 -16.35 4.10
CA ILE A 56 -17.39 -15.67 3.73
C ILE A 56 -17.63 -14.43 4.60
N ASP A 57 -17.50 -14.56 5.92
CA ASP A 57 -17.70 -13.44 6.86
C ASP A 57 -16.64 -12.37 6.65
N PHE A 58 -15.40 -12.78 6.40
CA PHE A 58 -14.32 -11.86 6.03
C PHE A 58 -14.63 -11.07 4.76
N ARG A 59 -15.16 -11.73 3.71
CA ARG A 59 -15.54 -11.06 2.47
C ARG A 59 -16.69 -10.07 2.67
N ILE A 60 -17.67 -10.41 3.50
CA ILE A 60 -18.79 -9.52 3.83
C ILE A 60 -18.28 -8.31 4.61
N LEU A 61 -17.47 -8.54 5.64
CA LEU A 61 -16.85 -7.49 6.46
C LEU A 61 -16.06 -6.54 5.57
N ILE A 62 -15.15 -7.05 4.74
CA ILE A 62 -14.37 -6.23 3.81
C ILE A 62 -15.27 -5.51 2.79
N GLY A 63 -16.28 -6.19 2.26
CA GLY A 63 -17.22 -5.61 1.31
C GLY A 63 -17.99 -4.41 1.88
N ALA A 64 -18.25 -4.39 3.19
CA ALA A 64 -18.87 -3.26 3.87
C ALA A 64 -17.92 -2.05 4.03
N PHE A 65 -16.60 -2.28 4.11
CA PHE A 65 -15.60 -1.21 4.25
C PHE A 65 -15.05 -0.71 2.91
N ILE A 66 -15.08 -1.54 1.86
CA ILE A 66 -14.62 -1.15 0.54
C ILE A 66 -15.79 -0.51 -0.21
N ASP A 67 -15.68 0.78 -0.50
CA ASP A 67 -16.57 1.45 -1.44
C ASP A 67 -16.34 0.87 -2.85
N ILE A 68 -17.21 -0.07 -3.25
CA ILE A 68 -17.14 -0.77 -4.54
C ILE A 68 -17.32 0.22 -5.71
N ASN A 69 -17.83 1.43 -5.44
CA ASN A 69 -18.05 2.48 -6.42
C ASN A 69 -16.82 3.37 -6.66
N ALA A 70 -15.73 3.20 -5.91
CA ALA A 70 -14.46 3.89 -6.18
C ALA A 70 -13.75 3.26 -7.39
N HIS A 71 -14.25 3.59 -8.59
CA HIS A 71 -13.61 3.37 -9.90
C HIS A 71 -13.34 1.88 -10.18
N SER A 72 -14.41 1.15 -10.53
CA SER A 72 -14.35 -0.27 -10.83
C SER A 72 -13.55 -0.56 -12.11
N PHE A 73 -12.24 -0.71 -11.98
CA PHE A 73 -11.40 -1.21 -13.08
C PHE A 73 -11.85 -2.63 -13.47
N LYS A 74 -12.33 -2.80 -14.71
CA LYS A 74 -12.62 -4.13 -15.27
C LYS A 74 -11.32 -4.76 -15.79
N TRP A 75 -11.01 -5.92 -15.25
CA TRP A 75 -9.90 -6.74 -15.71
C TRP A 75 -10.12 -7.19 -17.15
N VAL A 76 -9.17 -6.89 -18.03
CA VAL A 76 -9.27 -7.25 -19.44
C VAL A 76 -8.61 -8.62 -19.65
N LYS A 77 -9.42 -9.65 -19.92
CA LYS A 77 -8.98 -11.06 -19.92
C LYS A 77 -7.91 -11.40 -20.95
N TRP A 78 -7.86 -10.70 -22.09
CA TRP A 78 -6.94 -10.99 -23.19
C TRP A 78 -5.56 -10.32 -23.06
N ILE A 79 -5.35 -9.51 -22.03
CA ILE A 79 -4.10 -8.77 -21.81
C ILE A 79 -3.33 -9.42 -20.67
N LEU A 80 -2.00 -9.33 -20.71
CA LEU A 80 -1.11 -9.82 -19.66
C LEU A 80 -1.53 -9.26 -18.29
N LEU A 81 -1.52 -10.14 -17.28
CA LEU A 81 -1.89 -9.79 -15.91
C LEU A 81 -1.09 -8.59 -15.38
N LYS A 82 0.21 -8.52 -15.69
CA LYS A 82 1.09 -7.38 -15.34
C LYS A 82 0.59 -6.04 -15.87
N VAL A 83 0.05 -6.04 -17.10
CA VAL A 83 -0.48 -4.83 -17.73
C VAL A 83 -1.79 -4.43 -17.07
N ASN A 84 -2.70 -5.38 -16.80
CA ASN A 84 -3.91 -5.06 -16.04
C ASN A 84 -3.61 -4.48 -14.65
N PHE A 85 -2.67 -5.07 -13.91
CA PHE A 85 -2.24 -4.53 -12.62
C PHE A 85 -1.66 -3.12 -12.75
N PHE A 86 -0.85 -2.88 -13.79
CA PHE A 86 -0.29 -1.56 -14.02
C PHE A 86 -1.37 -0.50 -14.27
N VAL A 87 -2.32 -0.79 -15.17
CA VAL A 87 -3.44 0.11 -15.48
C VAL A 87 -4.32 0.33 -14.24
N TRP A 88 -4.59 -0.72 -13.48
CA TRP A 88 -5.32 -0.65 -12.22
C TRP A 88 -4.63 0.29 -11.21
N ARG A 89 -3.30 0.21 -11.07
CA ARG A 89 -2.53 1.14 -10.23
C ARG A 89 -2.56 2.56 -10.76
N LEU A 90 -2.52 2.72 -12.09
CA LEU A 90 -2.54 4.03 -12.75
C LEU A 90 -3.86 4.76 -12.49
N ILE A 91 -5.01 4.10 -12.68
CA ILE A 91 -6.35 4.68 -12.46
C ILE A 91 -6.56 5.10 -11.00
N ARG A 92 -5.97 4.37 -10.05
CA ARG A 92 -6.05 4.71 -8.62
C ARG A 92 -4.97 5.71 -8.15
N ASN A 93 -4.14 6.22 -9.05
CA ASN A 93 -2.96 7.00 -8.68
C ASN A 93 -2.08 6.30 -7.61
N CYS A 94 -1.95 4.97 -7.70
CA CYS A 94 -1.13 4.13 -6.80
C CYS A 94 0.22 3.73 -7.42
N ILE A 95 0.71 4.55 -8.34
CA ILE A 95 2.06 4.43 -8.92
C ILE A 95 3.04 5.07 -7.93
N PRO A 96 4.25 4.50 -7.75
CA PRO A 96 5.25 5.02 -6.82
C PRO A 96 5.90 6.31 -7.34
N LEU A 97 5.09 7.35 -7.50
CA LEU A 97 5.55 8.72 -7.74
C LEU A 97 5.89 9.38 -6.41
N THR A 98 6.83 10.32 -6.42
CA THR A 98 7.21 11.11 -5.24
C THR A 98 6.01 11.66 -4.44
N PRO A 99 5.01 12.34 -5.03
CA PRO A 99 3.86 12.85 -4.27
C PRO A 99 3.04 11.74 -3.60
N ASN A 100 2.87 10.60 -4.27
CA ASN A 100 2.12 9.47 -3.72
C ASN A 100 2.89 8.82 -2.55
N LEU A 101 4.21 8.66 -2.69
CA LEU A 101 5.06 8.14 -1.62
C LEU A 101 5.05 9.04 -0.38
N LEU A 102 5.13 10.37 -0.57
CA LEU A 102 5.03 11.34 0.52
C LEU A 102 3.67 11.27 1.22
N SER A 103 2.58 11.11 0.47
CA SER A 103 1.23 10.96 1.05
C SER A 103 1.09 9.71 1.93
N HIS A 104 1.90 8.68 1.66
CA HIS A 104 1.98 7.45 2.46
C HIS A 104 3.07 7.49 3.55
N GLY A 105 3.67 8.66 3.82
CA GLY A 105 4.69 8.82 4.85
C GLY A 105 6.06 8.24 4.48
N VAL A 106 6.29 7.90 3.21
CA VAL A 106 7.60 7.49 2.70
C VAL A 106 8.37 8.74 2.27
N TYR A 107 9.40 9.10 3.03
CA TYR A 107 10.26 10.23 2.70
C TYR A 107 11.18 9.88 1.51
N VAL A 108 11.14 10.72 0.47
CA VAL A 108 12.01 10.62 -0.71
C VAL A 108 12.78 11.93 -0.82
N SER A 109 14.11 11.86 -0.91
CA SER A 109 15.00 13.03 -0.96
C SER A 109 14.97 13.76 -2.30
N LEU A 110 14.47 13.12 -3.36
CA LEU A 110 14.37 13.66 -4.71
C LEU A 110 12.95 14.16 -4.96
N THR A 111 12.80 15.48 -5.10
CA THR A 111 11.55 16.12 -5.55
C THR A 111 11.40 16.11 -7.07
N LEU A 112 12.50 15.91 -7.80
CA LEU A 112 12.54 15.91 -9.26
C LEU A 112 12.33 14.52 -9.85
N CYS A 113 11.71 14.46 -11.03
CA CYS A 113 11.46 13.25 -11.79
C CYS A 113 12.79 12.51 -12.07
N PRO A 114 12.89 11.21 -11.76
CA PRO A 114 14.13 10.46 -11.95
C PRO A 114 14.52 10.31 -13.43
N PHE A 115 13.59 10.53 -14.36
CA PHE A 115 13.79 10.38 -15.80
C PHE A 115 14.33 11.65 -16.47
N CYS A 116 13.69 12.81 -16.28
CA CYS A 116 14.13 14.06 -16.90
C CYS A 116 15.05 14.89 -15.99
N ARG A 117 14.91 14.77 -14.66
CA ARG A 117 15.58 15.61 -13.65
C ARG A 117 15.36 17.12 -13.81
N VAL A 118 14.30 17.52 -14.51
CA VAL A 118 13.94 18.92 -14.78
C VAL A 118 12.71 19.35 -13.99
N ASP A 119 11.64 18.55 -14.03
CA ASP A 119 10.38 18.84 -13.36
C ASP A 119 10.08 17.80 -12.27
N GLU A 120 9.08 18.08 -11.43
CA GLU A 120 8.57 17.15 -10.43
C GLU A 120 7.91 15.91 -11.04
N ASP A 121 7.95 14.81 -10.29
CA ASP A 121 7.41 13.52 -10.72
C ASP A 121 5.87 13.48 -10.59
N HIS A 122 5.18 13.81 -11.69
CA HIS A 122 3.72 13.74 -11.81
C HIS A 122 3.31 12.74 -12.89
N LEU A 123 2.09 12.16 -12.82
CA LEU A 123 1.59 11.22 -13.83
C LEU A 123 1.66 11.83 -15.24
N ASP A 124 1.19 13.06 -15.40
CA ASP A 124 1.17 13.70 -16.72
C ASP A 124 2.58 14.00 -17.23
N HIS A 125 3.49 14.40 -16.34
CA HIS A 125 4.88 14.57 -16.68
C HIS A 125 5.48 13.24 -17.15
N MET A 126 5.34 12.16 -16.36
CA MET A 126 5.91 10.86 -16.69
C MET A 126 5.34 10.23 -17.96
N PHE A 127 4.03 10.38 -18.23
CA PHE A 127 3.37 9.68 -19.34
C PHE A 127 3.13 10.53 -20.59
N PHE A 128 2.94 11.84 -20.48
CA PHE A 128 2.49 12.69 -21.59
C PHE A 128 3.47 13.82 -21.95
N SER A 129 4.26 14.32 -21.00
CA SER A 129 4.99 15.59 -21.18
C SER A 129 6.50 15.53 -20.95
N SER A 130 7.09 14.39 -20.55
CA SER A 130 8.51 14.36 -20.21
C SER A 130 9.40 14.45 -21.47
N PRO A 131 10.32 15.44 -21.57
CA PRO A 131 11.41 15.40 -22.52
C PRO A 131 12.43 14.36 -22.04
N VAL A 132 12.16 13.09 -22.34
CA VAL A 132 13.08 12.01 -21.97
C VAL A 132 14.39 12.17 -22.76
N PRO A 133 15.56 12.11 -22.10
CA PRO A 133 16.84 12.14 -22.80
C PRO A 133 16.91 11.05 -23.87
N ARG A 134 17.38 11.40 -25.08
CA ARG A 134 17.37 10.52 -26.27
C ARG A 134 18.04 9.17 -26.04
N ASP A 135 18.94 9.07 -25.07
CA ASP A 135 19.70 7.85 -24.77
C ASP A 135 18.93 6.83 -23.90
N CYS A 136 17.89 7.27 -23.16
CA CYS A 136 16.98 6.37 -22.42
C CYS A 136 15.68 6.08 -23.18
N GLY A 137 15.46 6.75 -24.32
CA GLY A 137 14.15 6.91 -24.94
C GLY A 137 13.60 5.69 -25.68
N ASN A 138 14.43 4.82 -26.24
CA ASN A 138 13.92 3.86 -27.23
C ASN A 138 13.31 2.59 -26.63
N GLY A 139 13.78 2.14 -25.47
CA GLY A 139 13.27 0.91 -24.83
C GLY A 139 11.97 1.15 -24.05
N TRP A 140 11.95 2.20 -23.22
CA TRP A 140 10.84 2.48 -22.32
C TRP A 140 9.63 3.08 -23.06
N TRP A 141 9.84 4.01 -24.00
CA TRP A 141 8.73 4.58 -24.80
C TRP A 141 8.11 3.56 -25.75
N ASN A 142 8.84 2.58 -26.27
CA ASN A 142 8.25 1.52 -27.10
C ASN A 142 7.32 0.61 -26.27
N GLY A 143 7.68 0.32 -25.01
CA GLY A 143 6.79 -0.36 -24.07
C GLY A 143 5.59 0.49 -23.66
N MET A 144 5.80 1.80 -23.49
CA MET A 144 4.74 2.72 -23.08
C MET A 144 3.78 3.08 -24.22
N LYS A 145 4.21 3.07 -25.48
CA LYS A 145 3.33 3.20 -26.65
C LYS A 145 2.33 2.05 -26.75
N LEU A 146 2.78 0.81 -26.45
CA LEU A 146 1.89 -0.34 -26.34
C LEU A 146 0.89 -0.15 -25.21
N LEU A 147 1.33 0.34 -24.05
CA LEU A 147 0.46 0.62 -22.91
C LEU A 147 -0.52 1.77 -23.19
N ILE A 148 -0.09 2.87 -23.81
CA ILE A 148 -0.92 4.01 -24.20
C ILE A 148 -1.90 3.60 -25.29
N SER A 149 -1.48 2.79 -26.27
CA SER A 149 -2.38 2.22 -27.28
C SER A 149 -3.43 1.33 -26.62
N ILE A 150 -3.04 0.41 -25.73
CA ILE A 150 -3.97 -0.43 -24.97
C ILE A 150 -4.90 0.42 -24.10
N LEU A 151 -4.37 1.45 -23.43
CA LEU A 151 -5.15 2.36 -22.59
C LEU A 151 -6.15 3.17 -23.41
N LEU A 152 -5.78 3.66 -24.60
CA LEU A 152 -6.68 4.37 -25.51
C LEU A 152 -7.72 3.43 -26.12
N THR A 153 -7.35 2.18 -26.43
CA THR A 153 -8.30 1.16 -26.91
C THR A 153 -9.27 0.75 -25.81
N VAL A 154 -8.80 0.62 -24.57
CA VAL A 154 -9.66 0.37 -23.41
C VAL A 154 -10.53 1.59 -23.13
N TRP A 155 -9.97 2.80 -23.11
CA TRP A 155 -10.71 4.04 -22.85
C TRP A 155 -11.79 4.33 -23.92
N SER A 156 -11.53 4.03 -25.18
CA SER A 156 -12.54 4.11 -26.26
C SER A 156 -13.62 3.03 -26.11
N TYR A 157 -13.29 1.83 -25.65
CA TYR A 157 -14.27 0.77 -25.36
C TYR A 157 -15.15 1.07 -24.13
N TRP A 158 -14.68 1.93 -23.23
CA TRP A 158 -15.40 2.37 -22.03
C TRP A 158 -16.24 3.64 -22.22
N ARG A 159 -16.19 4.27 -23.40
CA ARG A 159 -16.99 5.46 -23.76
C ARG A 159 -18.27 5.12 -24.56
N CYS A 160 -18.59 3.84 -24.71
CA CYS A 160 -19.90 3.36 -25.20
C CYS A 160 -20.73 2.82 -24.04
#